data_AF-A0A0U1WP50-F1
#
_entry.id   AF-A0A0U1WP50-F1
#
_cell.length_a   1.000
_cell.length_b   1.000
_cell.length_c   1.000
_cell.angle_alpha   90.00
_cell.angle_beta   90.00
_cell.angle_gamma   90.00
#
_symmetry.space_group_name_H-M   'P 1'
#
loop_
_entity.id
_entity.type
_entity.pdbx_description
1 polymer ?
#
loop_
_entity_poly.entity_id
_entity_poly.type
_entity_poly.pdbx_seq_one_letter_code
_entity_poly.pdbx_strand_id
1 'polypeptide(L)' 'CRNCYGSDLATAKKINLGVAVGVMAAQAIGEPGTQMILRTFHTGGAGITLGYKARSIVSPSTGLVVYNHIIGTLTVRA' A
#
# COMPACT_ATOMS: atom_id res chain seq x y z
N CYS A 1 1.47 12.88 16.19
CA CYS A 1 0.60 12.90 17.40
C CYS A 1 0.09 11.47 17.70
N ARG A 2 -0.21 11.11 18.95
CA ARG A 2 -0.69 9.74 19.31
C ARG A 2 -2.01 9.37 18.63
N ASN A 3 -2.90 10.33 18.40
CA ASN A 3 -4.16 10.07 17.70
C ASN A 3 -3.97 9.82 16.20
N CYS A 4 -2.99 10.49 15.60
CA CYS A 4 -2.65 10.41 14.18
C CYS A 4 -1.97 9.07 13.86
N TYR A 5 -1.04 8.64 14.72
CA TYR A 5 -0.36 7.36 14.57
C TYR A 5 -1.24 6.19 15.01
N GLY A 6 -2.03 6.39 16.07
CA GLY A 6 -2.96 5.38 16.57
C GLY A 6 -2.28 4.36 17.50
N SER A 7 -2.25 3.11 17.05
CA SER A 7 -1.75 1.98 17.85
C SER A 7 -0.37 1.56 17.37
N ASP A 8 0.46 1.13 18.31
CA ASP A 8 1.68 0.40 18.02
C ASP A 8 1.30 -1.03 17.59
N LEU A 9 1.73 -1.43 16.38
CA LEU A 9 1.41 -2.72 15.79
C LEU A 9 2.10 -3.89 16.51
N ALA A 10 3.20 -3.65 17.22
CA ALA A 10 3.90 -4.71 17.96
C ALA A 10 3.17 -5.09 19.25
N THR A 11 2.51 -4.12 19.89
CA THR A 11 1.86 -4.30 21.19
C THR A 11 0.33 -4.25 21.14
N ALA A 12 -0.24 -3.87 19.98
CA ALA A 12 -1.66 -3.66 19.74
C ALA A 12 -2.32 -2.63 20.70
N LYS A 13 -1.52 -1.74 21.31
CA LYS A 13 -1.97 -0.69 22.23
C LYS A 13 -1.72 0.69 21.64
N LYS A 14 -2.37 1.73 22.18
CA LYS A 14 -2.10 3.12 21.79
C LYS A 14 -0.61 3.44 21.98
N ILE A 15 -0.01 4.11 20.99
CA ILE A 15 1.44 4.35 21.02
C ILE A 15 1.86 5.25 22.19
N ASN A 16 2.98 4.91 22.83
CA ASN A 16 3.56 5.71 23.91
C ASN A 16 4.18 7.01 23.36
N LEU A 17 4.17 8.06 24.17
CA LEU A 17 4.87 9.31 23.84
C LEU A 17 6.38 9.08 23.93
N GLY A 18 7.14 9.69 23.02
CA GLY A 18 8.60 9.54 22.94
C GLY A 18 9.09 8.33 22.13
N VAL A 19 8.20 7.54 21.55
CA VAL A 19 8.59 6.43 20.65
C VAL A 19 9.18 6.97 19.35
N ALA A 20 10.30 6.39 18.92
CA ALA A 20 11.00 6.73 17.69
C ALA A 20 10.33 6.11 16.44
N VAL A 21 9.10 6.55 16.14
CA VAL A 21 8.28 6.02 15.03
C VAL A 21 8.95 6.08 13.65
N GLY A 22 9.86 7.04 13.43
CA GLY A 22 10.61 7.17 12.18
C GLY A 22 11.61 6.04 11.96
N VAL A 23 12.31 5.61 13.03
CA VAL A 23 13.27 4.50 12.96
C VAL A 23 12.53 3.19 12.72
N MET A 24 11.41 2.98 13.42
CA MET A 24 10.55 1.81 13.21
C MET A 24 10.04 1.73 11.77
N ALA A 25 9.57 2.85 11.22
CA ALA A 25 9.11 2.91 9.83
C ALA A 25 10.25 2.61 8.84
N ALA A 26 11.44 3.14 9.08
CA ALA A 26 12.60 2.87 8.22
C ALA A 26 12.96 1.39 8.19
N GLN A 27 13.01 0.72 9.34
CA GLN A 27 13.33 -0.71 9.42
C GLN A 27 12.24 -1.59 8.82
N ALA A 28 10.97 -1.28 9.08
CA ALA A 28 9.82 -2.00 8.56
C ALA A 28 9.76 -2.03 7.02
N ILE A 29 10.35 -1.04 6.36
CA ILE A 29 10.49 -1.00 4.90
C ILE A 29 11.84 -1.58 4.45
N GLY A 30 12.91 -1.20 5.14
CA GLY A 30 14.28 -1.53 4.76
C GLY A 30 14.58 -3.03 4.83
N GLU A 31 14.38 -3.68 5.98
CA GLU A 31 14.76 -5.08 6.17
C GLU A 31 14.02 -6.04 5.20
N PRO A 32 12.69 -5.93 5.02
CA PRO A 32 12.00 -6.75 4.03
C PRO A 32 12.41 -6.42 2.59
N GLY A 33 12.75 -5.15 2.29
CA GLY A 33 13.20 -4.72 0.97
C GLY A 33 14.54 -5.36 0.59
N THR A 34 15.52 -5.33 1.49
CA THR A 34 16.81 -6.00 1.27
C THR A 34 16.64 -7.52 1.15
N GLN A 35 15.75 -8.11 1.95
CA GLN A 35 15.40 -9.53 1.86
C GLN A 35 14.78 -9.89 0.51
N MET A 36 13.87 -9.05 0.02
CA MET A 36 13.21 -9.26 -1.27
C MET A 36 14.24 -9.24 -2.40
N ILE A 37 15.13 -8.25 -2.42
CA ILE A 37 16.19 -8.14 -3.44
C ILE A 37 17.02 -9.43 -3.50
N LEU A 38 17.49 -9.94 -2.37
CA LEU A 38 18.27 -11.17 -2.35
C LEU A 38 17.48 -12.38 -2.85
N ARG A 39 16.20 -12.49 -2.49
CA ARG A 39 15.37 -13.64 -2.88
C ARG A 39 14.91 -13.59 -4.33
N THR A 40 14.59 -12.42 -4.88
CA THR A 40 13.98 -12.27 -6.21
C THR A 40 14.99 -12.07 -7.33
N PHE A 41 16.12 -11.39 -7.09
CA PHE A 41 17.13 -11.22 -8.14
C PHE A 41 17.90 -12.52 -8.40
N HIS A 42 18.16 -13.33 -7.38
CA HIS A 42 18.91 -14.59 -7.54
C HIS A 42 18.11 -15.71 -8.20
N THR A 43 16.76 -15.71 -8.09
CA THR A 43 15.88 -16.72 -8.69
C THR A 43 15.38 -16.36 -10.10
N GLY A 44 15.93 -15.30 -10.71
CA GLY A 44 15.63 -14.93 -12.10
C GLY A 44 14.33 -14.14 -12.23
N GLY A 45 14.43 -12.81 -12.14
CA GLY A 45 13.31 -11.86 -12.27
C GLY A 45 12.56 -11.85 -13.61
N ALA A 46 12.83 -12.78 -14.52
CA ALA A 46 12.13 -12.94 -15.80
C ALA A 46 10.86 -13.81 -15.70
N GLY A 47 10.74 -14.67 -14.67
CA GLY A 47 9.57 -15.55 -14.48
C GLY A 47 8.63 -15.16 -13.34
N ILE A 48 9.05 -14.20 -12.51
CA ILE A 48 8.28 -13.74 -11.35
C ILE A 48 7.47 -12.52 -11.78
N THR A 49 6.14 -12.57 -11.69
CA THR A 49 5.28 -11.39 -11.88
C THR A 49 5.41 -10.49 -10.66
N LEU A 50 6.54 -9.78 -10.54
CA LEU A 50 6.76 -8.78 -9.50
C LEU A 50 6.04 -7.49 -9.91
N GLY A 51 4.84 -7.31 -9.37
CA GLY A 51 4.04 -6.12 -9.63
C GLY A 51 3.34 -6.17 -10.99
N TYR A 52 2.30 -7.00 -11.10
CA TYR A 52 1.29 -6.84 -12.14
C TYR A 52 0.78 -5.40 -12.07
N LYS A 53 1.28 -4.54 -12.97
CA LYS A 53 0.87 -3.15 -13.03
C LYS A 53 -0.53 -3.14 -13.61
N ALA A 54 -1.53 -3.28 -12.74
CA ALA A 54 -2.91 -3.07 -13.11
C ALA A 54 -3.01 -1.67 -13.74
N ARG A 55 -3.48 -1.62 -14.99
CA ARG A 55 -3.63 -0.35 -15.69
C ARG A 55 -4.72 0.44 -14.99
N SER A 56 -4.34 1.51 -14.29
CA SER A 56 -5.31 2.46 -13.74
C SER A 56 -5.94 3.23 -14.90
N ILE A 57 -7.24 3.07 -15.10
CA ILE A 57 -8.04 3.85 -16.04
C ILE A 57 -8.65 4.98 -15.22
N VAL A 58 -8.11 6.18 -15.37
CA VAL A 58 -8.59 7.39 -14.67
C VAL A 58 -9.44 8.20 -15.63
N SER A 59 -10.62 8.63 -15.17
CA SER A 59 -11.46 9.55 -15.93
C SER A 59 -10.88 10.96 -15.91
N PRO A 60 -10.71 11.65 -17.06
CA PRO A 60 -10.21 13.02 -17.10
C PRO A 60 -11.23 14.06 -16.61
N SER A 61 -12.48 13.65 -16.39
CA SER A 61 -13.53 14.54 -15.91
C SER A 61 -14.47 13.82 -14.94
N THR A 62 -15.09 14.61 -14.06
CA THR A 62 -16.13 14.11 -13.16
C THR A 62 -17.36 13.72 -13.98
N GLY A 63 -17.86 12.52 -13.76
CA GLY A 63 -18.95 11.94 -14.54
C GLY A 63 -19.61 10.77 -13.84
N LEU A 64 -20.68 10.26 -14.44
CA LEU A 64 -21.45 9.16 -13.89
C LEU A 64 -21.26 7.94 -14.78
N VAL A 65 -20.71 6.87 -14.21
CA VAL A 65 -20.47 5.62 -14.93
C VAL A 65 -21.63 4.68 -14.65
N VAL A 66 -22.37 4.35 -15.69
CA VAL A 66 -23.46 3.36 -15.65
C VAL A 66 -22.92 2.04 -16.16
N TYR A 67 -22.94 1.02 -15.31
CA TYR A 67 -22.65 -0.35 -15.73
C TYR A 67 -23.96 -1.10 -15.99
N ASN A 68 -24.07 -1.77 -17.14
CA ASN A 68 -25.27 -2.54 -17.50
C ASN A 68 -25.45 -3.84 -16.69
N HIS A 69 -24.49 -4.22 -15.85
CA HIS A 69 -24.56 -5.44 -15.05
C HIS A 69 -24.32 -5.12 -13.57
N ILE A 70 -25.33 -5.38 -12.73
CA ILE A 70 -25.38 -5.56 -11.25
C ILE A 70 -24.72 -4.57 -10.28
N ILE A 71 -23.78 -3.71 -10.68
CA ILE A 71 -23.03 -2.86 -9.72
C ILE A 71 -23.66 -1.47 -9.54
N GLY A 72 -24.74 -1.17 -10.27
CA GLY A 72 -25.43 0.11 -10.20
C GLY A 72 -24.58 1.27 -10.75
N THR A 73 -25.08 2.48 -10.53
CA THR A 73 -24.49 3.72 -11.03
C THR A 73 -23.40 4.23 -10.09
N LEU A 74 -22.16 4.35 -10.56
CA LEU A 74 -21.04 4.88 -9.79
C LEU A 74 -20.74 6.31 -10.22
N THR A 75 -20.73 7.25 -9.28
CA THR A 75 -20.28 8.63 -9.53
C THR A 75 -18.76 8.68 -9.47
N VAL A 76 -18.12 8.96 -10.59
CA VAL A 76 -16.67 9.16 -10.68
C VAL A 76 -16.38 10.65 -10.49
N ARG A 77 -15.68 11.00 -9.42
CA ARG A 77 -15.07 12.33 -9.25
C ARG A 77 -13.61 12.26 -9.66
N ALA A 78 -13.18 13.17 -10.52
CA ALA A 78 -11.79 13.34 -10.93
C ALA A 78 -10.98 14.01 -9.82
#